data_AF-A0A2A2M4R3-F1
#
_entry.id   AF-A0A2A2M4R3-F1
#
_cell.length_a   1.000
_cell.length_b   1.000
_cell.length_c   1.000
_cell.angle_alpha   90.00
_cell.angle_beta   90.00
_cell.angle_gamma   90.00
#
_symmetry.space_group_name_H-M   'P 1'
#
loop_
_entity.id
_entity.type
_entity.pdbx_description
1 polymer ?
#
loop_
_entity_poly.entity_id
_entity_poly.type
_entity_poly.pdbx_seq_one_letter_code
_entity_poly.pdbx_strand_id
1 'polypeptide(L)'
;MAKLVGVVGKVVGQVFAVGDDGHRRLLVEGDRLFAGEQLETGSEGAVAVRLQNGAELTLGRGSSLEMTPDLLADRAPHVQAPDTQPSNAQLSDVEQLQKAIAAGADPTQEAEATAAGGNPGGVSGALGGGHSFVILTEVAGRVDPTIGFPTAGFNGFPLLANLELAWTRRTCSRARPATLWP
;
A
#
# COMPACT_ATOMS: atom_id res chain seq x y z
N MET A 1 1.37 -34.21 23.26
CA MET A 1 2.27 -33.12 23.71
C MET A 1 2.19 -32.02 22.68
N ALA A 2 1.81 -30.79 23.05
CA ALA A 2 1.77 -29.66 22.12
C ALA A 2 3.19 -29.20 21.78
N LYS A 3 3.52 -29.08 20.49
CA LYS A 3 4.84 -28.63 20.02
C LYS A 3 4.87 -27.10 19.99
N LEU A 4 5.87 -26.49 20.63
CA LEU A 4 6.06 -25.04 20.59
C LEU A 4 6.55 -24.62 19.19
N VAL A 5 5.84 -23.70 18.54
CA VAL A 5 6.16 -23.20 17.18
C VAL A 5 6.91 -21.87 17.24
N GLY A 6 6.53 -20.98 18.15
CA GLY A 6 7.15 -19.67 18.26
C GLY A 6 6.79 -18.91 19.53
N VAL A 7 7.38 -17.73 19.67
CA VAL A 7 7.12 -16.77 20.74
C VAL A 7 6.76 -15.44 20.12
N VAL A 8 5.73 -14.80 20.65
CA VAL A 8 5.28 -13.48 20.20
C VAL A 8 6.33 -12.43 20.59
N GLY A 9 6.85 -11.71 19.60
CA GLY A 9 7.84 -10.65 19.80
C GLY A 9 7.18 -9.30 20.00
N LYS A 10 6.39 -8.85 19.02
CA LYS A 10 5.72 -7.54 19.02
C LYS A 10 4.26 -7.65 18.66
N VAL A 11 3.41 -6.92 19.36
CA VAL A 11 1.96 -6.88 19.14
C VAL A 11 1.50 -5.44 19.03
N VAL A 12 0.71 -5.14 18.01
CA VAL A 12 0.00 -3.87 17.85
C VAL A 12 -1.48 -4.18 17.70
N GLY A 13 -2.35 -3.50 18.45
CA GLY A 13 -3.80 -3.74 18.41
C GLY A 13 -4.21 -5.05 19.07
N GLN A 14 -5.31 -5.64 18.59
CA GLN A 14 -5.88 -6.88 19.13
C GLN A 14 -5.45 -8.07 18.27
N VAL A 15 -4.86 -9.08 18.90
CA VAL A 15 -4.39 -10.31 18.23
C VAL A 15 -4.77 -11.50 19.09
N PHE A 16 -5.24 -12.57 18.47
CA PHE A 16 -5.78 -13.74 19.15
C PHE A 16 -5.13 -15.02 18.63
N ALA A 17 -4.92 -15.98 19.52
CA ALA A 17 -4.66 -17.37 19.17
C ALA A 17 -5.93 -18.17 19.42
N VAL A 18 -6.42 -18.86 18.39
CA VAL A 18 -7.54 -19.78 18.44
C VAL A 18 -6.95 -21.18 18.48
N GLY A 19 -7.17 -21.92 19.55
CA GLY A 19 -6.76 -23.33 19.62
C GLY A 19 -7.55 -24.20 18.64
N ASP A 20 -7.11 -25.44 18.46
CA ASP A 20 -7.83 -26.49 17.75
C ASP A 20 -9.22 -26.78 18.35
N ASP A 21 -9.37 -26.54 19.66
CA ASP A 21 -10.65 -26.61 20.38
C ASP A 21 -11.56 -25.37 20.17
N GLY A 22 -11.12 -24.38 19.38
CA GLY A 22 -11.84 -23.12 19.14
C GLY A 22 -11.73 -22.09 20.27
N HIS A 23 -10.95 -22.38 21.32
CA HIS A 23 -10.70 -21.44 22.41
C HIS A 23 -9.83 -20.27 21.95
N ARG A 24 -10.36 -19.05 22.09
CA ARG A 24 -9.69 -17.82 21.68
C ARG A 24 -8.99 -17.14 22.86
N ARG A 25 -7.67 -16.98 22.77
CA ARG A 25 -6.82 -16.29 23.76
C ARG A 25 -6.26 -15.01 23.16
N LEU A 26 -6.35 -13.90 23.88
CA LEU A 26 -5.67 -12.66 23.51
C LEU A 26 -4.16 -12.85 23.66
N LEU A 27 -3.40 -12.51 22.63
CA LEU A 27 -1.95 -12.63 22.60
C LEU A 27 -1.27 -11.34 23.04
N VAL A 28 -0.25 -11.47 23.89
CA VAL A 28 0.64 -10.38 24.33
C VAL A 28 2.10 -10.69 24.00
N GLU A 29 2.97 -9.68 24.08
CA GLU A 29 4.41 -9.88 23.89
C GLU A 29 4.95 -10.92 24.88
N GLY A 30 5.70 -11.89 24.37
CA GLY A 30 6.26 -13.01 25.15
C GLY A 30 5.38 -14.26 25.20
N ASP A 31 4.16 -14.23 24.68
CA ASP A 31 3.29 -15.41 24.65
C ASP A 31 3.85 -16.51 23.75
N ARG A 32 3.57 -17.75 24.15
CA ARG A 32 3.99 -18.96 23.45
C ARG A 32 2.89 -19.44 22.52
N LEU A 33 3.26 -19.72 21.28
CA LEU A 33 2.39 -20.28 20.26
C LEU A 33 2.70 -21.74 20.02
N PHE A 34 1.66 -22.56 19.98
CA PHE A 34 1.75 -24.00 19.84
C PHE A 34 1.27 -24.45 18.45
N ALA A 35 1.73 -25.63 18.05
CA ALA A 35 1.32 -26.25 16.79
C ALA A 35 -0.17 -26.58 16.82
N GLY A 36 -0.88 -26.19 15.76
CA GLY A 36 -2.34 -26.32 15.63
C GLY A 36 -3.14 -25.10 16.09
N GLU A 37 -2.50 -24.08 16.68
CA GLU A 37 -3.18 -22.81 16.99
C GLU A 37 -3.30 -21.95 15.73
N GLN A 38 -4.48 -21.39 15.47
CA GLN A 38 -4.71 -20.39 14.44
C GLN A 38 -4.52 -18.99 15.01
N LEU A 39 -3.58 -18.23 14.45
CA LEU A 39 -3.35 -16.86 14.85
C LEU A 39 -4.20 -15.92 14.00
N GLU A 40 -5.00 -15.07 14.66
CA GLU A 40 -5.90 -14.11 14.05
C GLU A 40 -5.56 -12.69 14.51
N THR A 41 -5.38 -11.79 13.56
CA THR A 41 -5.20 -10.36 13.83
C THR A 41 -6.51 -9.60 13.64
N GLY A 42 -6.78 -8.63 14.53
CA GLY A 42 -7.93 -7.75 14.41
C GLY A 42 -7.82 -6.77 13.23
N SER A 43 -8.86 -5.94 13.06
CA SER A 43 -8.93 -4.93 12.00
C SER A 43 -7.79 -3.90 12.06
N GLU A 44 -7.26 -3.61 13.25
CA GLU A 44 -6.09 -2.75 13.47
C GLU A 44 -4.90 -3.53 14.06
N GLY A 45 -4.93 -4.85 13.93
CA GLY A 45 -3.94 -5.76 14.52
C GLY A 45 -2.70 -5.96 13.66
N ALA A 46 -1.54 -6.10 14.28
CA ALA A 46 -0.33 -6.64 13.66
C ALA A 46 0.48 -7.39 14.70
N VAL A 47 1.16 -8.47 14.29
CA VAL A 47 2.03 -9.24 15.18
C VAL A 47 3.29 -9.68 14.47
N ALA A 48 4.40 -9.65 15.20
CA ALA A 48 5.65 -10.29 14.82
C ALA A 48 5.92 -11.45 15.78
N VAL A 49 6.08 -12.65 15.23
CA VAL A 49 6.33 -13.89 15.95
C VAL A 49 7.74 -14.37 15.60
N ARG A 50 8.54 -14.67 16.62
CA ARG A 50 9.82 -15.36 16.46
C ARG A 50 9.59 -16.86 16.52
N LEU A 51 9.83 -17.53 15.40
CA LEU A 51 9.72 -18.98 15.28
C LEU A 51 10.92 -19.67 15.95
N GLN A 52 10.78 -20.94 16.32
CA GLN A 52 11.87 -21.69 16.96
C GLN A 52 13.08 -21.95 16.05
N ASN A 53 12.93 -21.85 14.72
CA ASN A 53 14.03 -21.90 13.76
C ASN A 53 14.84 -20.57 13.70
N GLY A 54 14.41 -19.53 14.42
CA GLY A 54 15.03 -18.20 14.39
C GLY A 54 14.48 -17.26 13.32
N ALA A 55 13.55 -17.72 12.48
CA ALA A 55 12.86 -16.88 11.50
C ALA A 55 11.80 -15.98 12.19
N GLU A 56 11.45 -14.88 11.53
CA GLU A 56 10.42 -13.95 11.99
C GLU A 56 9.21 -13.99 11.06
N LEU A 57 8.05 -14.29 11.63
CA LEU A 57 6.77 -14.34 10.95
C LEU A 57 5.96 -13.09 11.32
N THR A 58 5.67 -12.25 10.33
CA THR A 58 4.89 -11.02 10.53
C THR A 58 3.52 -11.15 9.89
N LEU A 59 2.48 -10.83 10.65
CA LEU A 59 1.10 -10.81 10.20
C LEU A 59 0.55 -9.39 10.32
N GLY A 60 -0.08 -8.92 9.24
CA GLY A 60 -0.69 -7.60 9.14
C GLY A 60 -2.14 -7.60 9.63
N ARG A 61 -2.90 -6.57 9.26
CA ARG A 61 -4.31 -6.38 9.67
C ARG A 61 -5.23 -7.41 9.01
N GLY A 62 -6.18 -7.94 9.79
CA GLY A 62 -7.21 -8.87 9.32
C GLY A 62 -6.66 -10.17 8.70
N SER A 63 -5.41 -10.50 8.99
CA SER A 63 -4.75 -11.72 8.54
C SER A 63 -4.96 -12.85 9.55
N SER A 64 -5.15 -14.05 9.05
CA SER A 64 -5.13 -15.27 9.85
C SER A 64 -4.13 -16.28 9.29
N LEU A 65 -3.47 -17.01 10.18
CA LEU A 65 -2.48 -18.02 9.80
C LEU A 65 -2.44 -19.13 10.84
N GLU A 66 -2.47 -20.37 10.37
CA GLU A 66 -2.33 -21.55 11.22
C GLU A 66 -0.87 -21.81 11.58
N MET A 67 -0.59 -22.03 12.87
CA MET A 67 0.73 -22.37 13.38
C MET A 67 1.01 -23.85 13.13
N THR A 68 1.49 -24.17 11.94
CA THR A 68 1.87 -25.54 11.60
C THR A 68 3.36 -25.80 11.86
N PRO A 69 3.75 -27.05 12.17
CA PRO A 69 5.16 -27.40 12.29
C PRO A 69 5.94 -27.24 10.99
N ASP A 70 5.27 -27.14 9.84
CA ASP A 70 5.90 -26.88 8.54
C ASP A 70 6.47 -25.45 8.44
N LEU A 71 5.93 -24.49 9.20
CA LEU A 71 6.49 -23.13 9.31
C LEU A 71 7.92 -23.14 9.87
N LEU A 72 8.29 -24.18 10.63
CA LEU A 72 9.64 -24.37 11.18
C LEU A 72 10.61 -24.95 10.16
N ALA A 73 10.14 -25.52 9.06
CA ALA A 73 10.97 -26.14 8.03
C ALA A 73 11.50 -25.13 7.00
N ASP A 74 11.43 -23.82 7.29
CA ASP A 74 11.66 -22.71 6.34
C ASP A 74 10.86 -22.83 5.04
N ARG A 75 9.82 -23.65 5.04
CA ARG A 75 8.77 -23.58 4.05
C ARG A 75 7.87 -22.45 4.46
N ALA A 76 8.13 -21.27 3.92
CA ALA A 76 7.11 -20.23 3.89
C ALA A 76 5.79 -20.92 3.44
N PRO A 77 4.65 -20.63 4.09
CA PRO A 77 3.36 -21.04 3.56
C PRO A 77 3.24 -20.32 2.23
N HIS A 78 3.65 -21.01 1.18
CA HIS A 78 3.36 -20.72 -0.19
C HIS A 78 1.85 -20.54 -0.21
N VAL A 79 1.43 -19.28 -0.30
CA VAL A 79 0.12 -18.96 -0.86
C VAL A 79 0.06 -19.83 -2.10
N GLN A 80 -0.87 -20.79 -2.16
CA GLN A 80 -0.97 -21.73 -3.26
C GLN A 80 -1.32 -20.97 -4.55
N ALA A 81 -0.36 -20.25 -5.12
CA ALA A 81 -0.24 -20.18 -6.56
C ALA A 81 0.15 -21.60 -6.97
N PRO A 82 -0.56 -22.23 -7.92
CA PRO A 82 -0.11 -23.49 -8.46
C PRO A 82 1.26 -23.24 -9.09
N ASP A 83 2.33 -23.67 -8.43
CA ASP A 83 3.65 -23.84 -9.02
C ASP A 83 3.55 -24.98 -10.04
N THR A 84 2.84 -24.70 -11.14
CA THR A 84 2.88 -25.51 -12.33
C THR A 84 4.28 -25.31 -12.88
N GLN A 85 5.14 -26.30 -12.66
CA GLN A 85 6.43 -26.33 -13.31
C GLN A 85 6.22 -26.08 -14.81
N PRO A 86 6.86 -25.05 -15.40
CA PRO A 86 6.59 -24.67 -16.78
C PRO A 86 6.80 -25.88 -17.68
N SER A 87 5.80 -26.15 -18.51
CA SER A 87 5.84 -27.22 -19.50
C SER A 87 6.94 -26.94 -20.54
N ASN A 88 7.46 -27.98 -21.17
CA ASN A 88 8.49 -27.85 -22.21
C ASN A 88 8.05 -26.92 -23.36
N ALA A 89 6.75 -26.85 -23.66
CA ALA A 89 6.21 -25.93 -24.66
C ALA A 89 6.35 -24.45 -24.23
N GLN A 90 6.09 -24.14 -22.97
CA GLN A 90 6.28 -22.79 -22.41
C GLN A 90 7.75 -22.39 -22.38
N LEU A 91 8.65 -23.34 -22.11
CA LEU A 91 10.09 -23.09 -22.16
C LEU A 91 10.57 -22.77 -23.59
N SER A 92 10.09 -23.51 -24.59
CA SER A 92 10.43 -23.23 -26.00
C SER A 92 9.88 -21.91 -26.50
N ASP A 93 8.72 -21.47 -26.01
CA ASP A 93 8.11 -20.18 -26.35
C ASP A 93 8.92 -19.00 -25.77
N VAL A 94 9.36 -19.13 -24.52
CA VAL A 94 10.28 -18.15 -23.88
C VAL A 94 11.59 -18.03 -24.68
N GLU A 95 12.16 -19.13 -25.16
CA GLU A 95 13.37 -19.11 -26.00
C GLU A 95 13.13 -18.39 -27.35
N GLN A 96 11.96 -18.58 -27.96
CA GLN A 96 11.59 -17.90 -29.19
C GLN A 96 11.40 -16.39 -28.97
N LEU A 97 10.68 -16.00 -27.92
CA LEU A 97 10.50 -14.60 -27.53
C LEU A 97 11.83 -13.92 -27.21
N GLN A 98 12.73 -14.58 -26.48
CA GLN A 98 14.07 -14.04 -26.21
C GLN A 98 14.87 -13.80 -27.49
N LYS A 99 14.78 -14.71 -28.47
CA LYS A 99 15.44 -14.56 -29.77
C LYS A 99 14.85 -13.40 -30.59
N ALA A 100 13.53 -13.22 -30.54
CA ALA A 100 12.85 -12.17 -31.27
C ALA A 100 13.15 -10.77 -30.66
N ILE A 101 13.16 -10.67 -29.32
CA ILE A 101 13.61 -9.45 -28.62
C ILE A 101 15.06 -9.11 -28.98
N ALA A 102 15.95 -10.10 -29.02
CA ALA A 102 17.35 -9.88 -29.42
C ALA A 102 17.48 -9.43 -30.89
N ALA A 103 16.55 -9.83 -31.76
CA ALA A 103 16.45 -9.36 -33.15
C ALA A 103 15.79 -7.97 -33.28
N GLY A 104 15.40 -7.36 -32.16
CA GLY A 104 14.77 -6.03 -32.10
C GLY A 104 13.26 -6.04 -32.30
N ALA A 105 12.61 -7.20 -32.19
CA ALA A 105 11.16 -7.29 -32.22
C ALA A 105 10.54 -6.80 -30.89
N ASP A 106 9.36 -6.19 -30.98
CA ASP A 106 8.65 -5.63 -29.83
C ASP A 106 7.77 -6.71 -29.16
N PRO A 107 8.04 -7.09 -27.90
CA PRO A 107 7.29 -8.14 -27.20
C PRO A 107 5.82 -7.79 -26.98
N THR A 108 5.40 -6.53 -27.15
CA THR A 108 3.98 -6.14 -27.09
C THR A 108 3.18 -6.60 -28.31
N GLN A 109 3.85 -6.92 -29.43
CA GLN A 109 3.22 -7.37 -30.67
C GLN A 109 3.34 -8.89 -30.87
N GLU A 110 4.35 -9.52 -30.27
CA GLU A 110 4.67 -10.93 -30.51
C GLU A 110 4.31 -11.87 -29.34
N ALA A 111 4.17 -11.35 -28.12
CA ALA A 111 3.74 -12.17 -27.00
C ALA A 111 2.23 -12.46 -27.06
N GLU A 112 1.81 -13.61 -26.54
CA GLU A 112 0.38 -13.89 -26.30
C GLU A 112 -0.25 -12.78 -25.46
N ALA A 113 -1.50 -12.43 -25.79
CA ALA A 113 -2.25 -11.41 -25.08
C ALA A 113 -2.24 -11.73 -23.57
N THR A 114 -1.79 -10.78 -22.77
CA THR A 114 -1.70 -10.95 -21.32
C THR A 114 -3.08 -11.34 -20.78
N ALA A 115 -3.15 -12.38 -19.93
CA ALA A 115 -4.38 -12.91 -19.35
C ALA A 115 -5.18 -11.92 -18.47
N ALA A 116 -4.80 -10.64 -18.44
CA ALA A 116 -5.65 -9.52 -18.02
C ALA A 116 -6.68 -9.15 -19.10
N GLY A 117 -7.25 -10.15 -19.76
CA GLY A 117 -8.35 -10.00 -20.70
C GLY A 117 -9.60 -9.53 -19.96
N GLY A 118 -9.73 -8.22 -19.76
CA GLY A 118 -11.03 -7.60 -19.55
C GLY A 118 -11.82 -7.80 -20.83
N ASN A 119 -12.54 -8.91 -20.94
CA ASN A 119 -13.54 -9.07 -21.99
C ASN A 119 -14.51 -7.88 -21.87
N PRO A 120 -14.68 -7.05 -22.92
CA PRO A 120 -15.60 -5.91 -22.86
C PRO A 120 -17.07 -6.35 -22.72
N GLY A 121 -17.36 -7.66 -22.82
CA GLY A 121 -18.62 -8.26 -22.40
C GLY A 121 -18.53 -8.77 -20.97
N GLY A 122 -19.10 -8.00 -20.04
CA GLY A 122 -19.20 -8.39 -18.63
C GLY A 122 -19.83 -9.77 -18.46
N VAL A 123 -19.03 -10.71 -17.96
CA VAL A 123 -19.54 -11.86 -17.23
C VAL A 123 -19.05 -11.73 -15.81
N SER A 124 -20.00 -11.36 -14.95
CA SER A 124 -19.90 -11.39 -13.51
C SER A 124 -19.46 -12.78 -13.06
N GLY A 125 -18.19 -12.91 -12.71
CA GLY A 125 -17.64 -14.07 -12.02
C GLY A 125 -18.23 -14.17 -10.62
N ALA A 126 -18.75 -15.36 -10.32
CA ALA A 126 -19.12 -15.77 -8.98
C ALA A 126 -17.92 -15.63 -8.02
N LEU A 127 -18.23 -15.23 -6.79
CA LEU A 127 -17.38 -15.24 -5.59
C LEU A 127 -16.29 -14.14 -5.53
N GLY A 128 -16.66 -13.01 -4.90
CA GLY A 128 -15.73 -12.15 -4.16
C GLY A 128 -15.39 -10.80 -4.80
N GLY A 129 -15.94 -9.71 -4.25
CA GLY A 129 -15.43 -8.34 -4.40
C GLY A 129 -15.59 -7.69 -5.78
N GLY A 130 -16.77 -7.12 -6.03
CA GLY A 130 -17.02 -6.32 -7.24
C GLY A 130 -16.17 -5.05 -7.27
N HIS A 131 -15.21 -4.96 -8.18
CA HIS A 131 -14.49 -3.75 -8.52
C HIS A 131 -15.08 -3.20 -9.83
N SER A 132 -15.66 -2.01 -9.79
CA SER A 132 -16.12 -1.31 -11.00
C SER A 132 -14.93 -0.67 -11.69
N PHE A 133 -14.65 -1.06 -12.93
CA PHE A 133 -13.69 -0.33 -13.76
C PHE A 133 -14.40 0.84 -14.45
N VAL A 134 -13.78 2.03 -14.41
CA VAL A 134 -14.22 3.17 -15.23
C VAL A 134 -13.28 3.22 -16.43
N ILE A 135 -13.81 2.98 -17.62
CA ILE A 135 -13.05 3.17 -18.86
C ILE A 135 -13.05 4.67 -19.16
N LEU A 136 -11.87 5.29 -19.08
CA LEU A 136 -11.67 6.64 -19.59
C LEU A 136 -11.11 6.53 -21.00
N THR A 137 -11.83 7.08 -21.97
CA THR A 137 -11.32 7.23 -23.34
C THR A 137 -10.31 8.38 -23.37
N GLU A 138 -9.10 8.11 -23.86
CA GLU A 138 -8.10 9.16 -24.06
C GLU A 138 -8.58 10.11 -25.15
N VAL A 139 -8.74 11.40 -24.82
CA VAL A 139 -9.22 12.43 -25.75
C VAL A 139 -8.11 13.08 -26.58
N ALA A 140 -6.87 12.55 -26.52
CA ALA A 140 -5.66 13.11 -27.13
C ALA A 140 -5.44 14.61 -26.84
N GLY A 141 -6.06 15.11 -25.76
CA GLY A 141 -6.00 16.51 -25.36
C GLY A 141 -4.61 16.86 -24.85
N ARG A 142 -3.86 17.64 -25.62
CA ARG A 142 -2.66 18.30 -25.12
C ARG A 142 -3.07 19.63 -24.49
N VAL A 143 -2.77 19.78 -23.21
CA VAL A 143 -2.81 21.05 -22.51
C VAL A 143 -1.36 21.52 -22.39
N ASP A 144 -1.08 22.76 -22.80
CA ASP A 144 0.18 23.42 -22.49
C ASP A 144 -0.01 24.14 -21.13
N PRO A 145 0.45 23.55 -20.01
CA PRO A 145 0.23 24.16 -18.71
C PRO A 145 1.05 25.44 -18.63
N THR A 146 0.37 26.57 -18.43
CA THR A 146 1.06 27.82 -18.11
C THR A 146 1.67 27.69 -16.71
N ILE A 147 2.93 27.28 -16.65
CA ILE A 147 3.71 27.22 -15.40
C ILE A 147 4.20 28.63 -15.09
N GLY A 148 3.77 29.19 -13.96
CA GLY A 148 4.37 30.41 -13.44
C GLY A 148 3.54 31.09 -12.35
N PHE A 149 4.05 31.04 -11.11
CA PHE A 149 4.10 32.26 -10.33
C PHE A 149 5.39 32.98 -10.71
N PRO A 150 5.39 34.31 -10.90
CA PRO A 150 6.64 35.03 -11.10
C PRO A 150 7.50 34.87 -9.85
N THR A 151 8.49 33.98 -9.91
CA THR A 151 9.52 33.86 -8.89
C THR A 151 10.51 34.99 -9.12
N ALA A 152 10.17 36.18 -8.65
CA ALA A 152 11.18 37.19 -8.43
C ALA A 152 12.22 36.55 -7.48
N GLY A 153 13.42 36.29 -8.00
CA GLY A 153 14.56 35.91 -7.19
C GLY A 153 14.70 36.89 -6.02
N PHE A 154 15.23 36.40 -4.90
CA PHE A 154 15.31 37.06 -3.59
C PHE A 154 16.09 38.40 -3.62
N ASN A 155 15.58 39.39 -4.35
CA ASN A 155 16.12 40.73 -4.50
C ASN A 155 15.21 41.74 -3.80
N GLY A 156 14.70 41.38 -2.62
CA GLY A 156 14.24 42.31 -1.59
C GLY A 156 13.06 43.24 -1.88
N PHE A 157 12.50 43.26 -3.09
CA PHE A 157 11.38 44.14 -3.44
C PHE A 157 10.14 43.31 -3.80
N PRO A 158 9.05 43.39 -3.00
CA PRO A 158 7.78 42.81 -3.42
C PRO A 158 7.24 43.59 -4.61
N LEU A 159 7.09 42.93 -5.76
CA LEU A 159 6.27 43.42 -6.87
C LEU A 159 4.80 43.26 -6.45
N LEU A 160 4.30 44.22 -5.68
CA LEU A 160 2.87 44.40 -5.52
C LEU A 160 2.34 44.81 -6.89
N ALA A 161 1.64 43.91 -7.58
CA ALA A 161 0.79 44.28 -8.70
C ALA A 161 -0.13 45.41 -8.21
N ASN A 162 -0.11 46.55 -8.89
CA ASN A 162 -0.84 47.76 -8.57
C ASN A 162 -2.29 47.46 -8.14
N LEU A 163 -2.49 47.24 -6.84
CA LEU A 163 -3.77 47.35 -6.18
C LEU A 163 -3.82 48.79 -5.71
N GLU A 164 -4.60 49.55 -6.47
CA GLU A 164 -5.03 50.91 -6.18
C GLU A 164 -5.61 50.96 -4.76
N LEU A 165 -4.76 51.24 -3.77
CA LEU A 165 -5.16 51.45 -2.39
C LEU A 165 -5.76 52.85 -2.26
N ALA A 166 -7.02 52.96 -2.65
CA ALA A 166 -7.90 54.05 -2.26
C ALA A 166 -8.18 53.96 -0.75
N TRP A 167 -7.22 54.36 0.07
CA TRP A 167 -7.46 54.75 1.46
C TRP A 167 -7.04 56.20 1.65
N THR A 168 -7.97 57.09 1.33
CA THR A 168 -7.91 58.50 1.65
C THR A 168 -7.85 58.69 3.17
N ARG A 169 -6.65 59.05 3.60
CA ARG A 169 -6.24 59.90 4.73
C ARG A 169 -7.35 60.65 5.49
N ARG A 170 -7.10 60.77 6.81
CA ARG A 170 -7.43 61.88 7.75
C ARG A 170 -8.89 61.89 8.24
N THR A 171 -9.23 61.98 9.53
CA THR A 171 -8.56 62.52 10.73
C THR A 171 -9.18 61.87 11.99
N CYS A 172 -8.37 61.38 12.94
CA CYS A 172 -8.83 61.19 14.32
C CYS A 172 -8.25 62.32 15.16
N SER A 173 -9.03 63.39 15.35
CA SER A 173 -8.69 64.45 16.31
C SER A 173 -8.99 63.93 17.72
N ARG A 174 -7.97 63.62 18.51
CA ARG A 174 -8.13 63.45 19.95
C ARG A 174 -7.31 64.51 20.67
N ALA A 175 -8.07 65.33 21.39
CA ALA A 175 -7.66 66.46 22.21
C ALA A 175 -6.49 66.13 23.14
N ARG A 176 -5.53 67.08 23.22
CA ARG A 176 -4.60 67.19 24.33
C ARG A 176 -5.03 68.38 25.19
N PRO A 177 -5.18 68.24 26.51
CA PRO A 177 -5.30 69.39 27.39
C PRO A 177 -3.88 69.88 27.70
N ALA A 178 -3.57 71.12 27.36
CA ALA A 178 -2.36 71.80 27.82
C ALA A 178 -2.77 73.02 28.64
N THR A 179 -2.48 72.89 29.92
CA THR A 179 -2.76 73.78 31.03
C THR A 179 -2.17 75.17 30.85
N LEU A 180 -2.89 76.14 31.39
CA LEU A 180 -2.70 77.58 31.40
C LEU A 180 -1.56 78.04 32.34
N TRP A 181 -0.87 79.11 31.91
CA TRP A 181 -0.09 80.12 32.65
C TRP A 181 1.35 79.87 33.17
N PRO A 182 2.15 80.95 33.38
CA PRO A 182 2.02 82.34 32.92
C PRO A 182 3.07 82.78 31.88
#